data_AF-A0A4Y8SIL6-F1
#
_entry.id   AF-A0A4Y8SIL6-F1
#
_cell.length_a   1.000
_cell.length_b   1.000
_cell.length_c   1.000
_cell.angle_alpha   90.00
_cell.angle_beta   90.00
_cell.angle_gamma   90.00
#
_symmetry.space_group_name_H-M   'P 1'
#
loop_
_entity.id
_entity.type
_entity.pdbx_description
1 polymer ?
#
loop_
_entity_poly.entity_id
_entity_poly.type
_entity_poly.pdbx_seq_one_letter_code
_entity_poly.pdbx_strand_id
1 'polypeptide(L)'
;MARPKVSPSEKRSLKITFRVTEKQRQRLLALADSCGTKPGDLVRTKIFKGHFPATRLPKIDEDTYVELKRIGVNLNQLTRHANSGKFPFGIDKTLAVLLRQEEKILRLLLKDDSGSEDR
;
A
#
# COMPACT_ATOMS: atom_id res chain seq x y z
N MET A 1 -31.42 2.16 23.55
CA MET A 1 -31.33 0.83 24.21
C MET A 1 -30.10 0.80 25.08
N ALA A 2 -30.22 0.39 26.35
CA ALA A 2 -29.10 0.33 27.28
C ALA A 2 -28.23 -0.92 27.02
N ARG A 3 -26.90 -0.79 27.12
CA ARG A 3 -25.95 -1.90 26.90
C ARG A 3 -26.16 -3.00 27.97
N PRO A 4 -26.35 -4.27 27.58
CA PRO A 4 -26.47 -5.38 28.52
C PRO A 4 -25.28 -5.46 29.48
N LYS A 5 -25.56 -5.73 30.75
CA LYS A 5 -24.55 -5.80 31.82
C LYS A 5 -23.76 -7.10 31.66
N VAL A 6 -22.44 -6.99 31.45
CA VAL A 6 -21.54 -8.15 31.31
C VAL A 6 -21.54 -8.97 32.61
N SER A 7 -21.65 -10.29 32.48
CA SER A 7 -21.69 -11.22 33.62
C SER A 7 -20.42 -11.11 34.47
N PRO A 8 -20.48 -11.34 35.80
CA PRO A 8 -19.29 -11.25 36.66
C PRO A 8 -18.14 -12.17 36.23
N SER A 9 -18.47 -13.35 35.66
CA SER A 9 -17.52 -14.33 35.13
C SER A 9 -16.81 -13.89 33.85
N GLU A 10 -17.44 -13.02 33.05
CA GLU A 10 -16.86 -12.47 31.82
C GLU A 10 -16.09 -11.16 32.05
N LYS A 11 -16.22 -10.57 33.24
CA LYS A 11 -15.46 -9.36 33.59
C LYS A 11 -13.97 -9.68 33.65
N ARG A 12 -13.19 -8.88 32.93
CA ARG A 12 -11.73 -8.96 32.88
C ARG A 12 -11.11 -8.33 34.14
N SER A 13 -11.33 -8.92 35.31
CA SER A 13 -10.87 -8.41 36.61
C SER A 13 -9.43 -8.79 36.96
N LEU A 14 -8.89 -9.85 36.35
CA LEU A 14 -7.54 -10.36 36.62
C LEU A 14 -6.49 -9.68 35.73
N LYS A 15 -5.34 -9.32 36.31
CA LYS A 15 -4.20 -8.69 35.62
C LYS A 15 -3.02 -9.64 35.54
N ILE A 16 -2.46 -9.79 34.34
CA ILE A 16 -1.20 -10.53 34.10
C ILE A 16 -0.10 -9.50 33.85
N THR A 17 1.00 -9.59 34.60
CA THR A 17 2.17 -8.70 34.45
C THR A 17 3.41 -9.57 34.26
N PHE A 18 4.22 -9.27 33.24
CA PHE A 18 5.47 -9.97 32.96
C PHE A 18 6.53 -8.97 32.50
N ARG A 19 7.81 -9.31 32.72
CA ARG A 19 8.94 -8.49 32.30
C ARG A 19 9.23 -8.73 30.83
N VAL A 20 9.53 -7.65 30.11
CA VAL A 20 9.92 -7.68 28.69
C VAL A 20 11.16 -6.83 28.50
N THR A 21 11.94 -7.14 27.48
CA THR A 21 13.03 -6.27 27.03
C THR A 21 12.48 -5.07 26.27
N GLU A 22 13.27 -4.01 26.12
CA GLU A 22 12.85 -2.83 25.34
C GLU A 22 12.54 -3.19 23.89
N LYS A 23 13.35 -4.07 23.27
CA LYS A 23 13.11 -4.57 21.91
C LYS A 23 11.77 -5.30 21.78
N GLN A 24 11.40 -6.11 22.77
CA GLN A 24 10.11 -6.80 22.80
C GLN A 24 8.95 -5.82 22.97
N ARG A 25 9.11 -4.81 23.84
CA ARG A 25 8.12 -3.75 24.03
C ARG A 25 7.88 -2.96 22.75
N GLN A 26 8.93 -2.51 22.08
CA GLN A 26 8.82 -1.79 20.82
C GLN A 26 8.13 -2.62 19.73
N ARG A 27 8.51 -3.90 19.60
CA ARG A 27 7.85 -4.81 18.65
C ARG A 27 6.37 -4.99 18.95
N LEU A 28 6.00 -5.10 20.22
CA LEU A 28 4.61 -5.24 20.64
C LEU A 28 3.81 -3.98 20.31
N LEU A 29 4.37 -2.79 20.54
CA LEU A 29 3.72 -1.52 20.20
C LEU A 29 3.52 -1.38 18.69
N ALA A 30 4.55 -1.64 17.89
CA ALA A 30 4.46 -1.57 16.43
C ALA A 30 3.41 -2.52 15.86
N LEU A 31 3.31 -3.74 16.40
CA LEU A 31 2.27 -4.71 16.00
C LEU A 31 0.87 -4.29 16.45
N ALA A 32 0.75 -3.69 17.63
CA ALA A 32 -0.52 -3.18 18.13
C ALA A 32 -1.02 -2.03 17.24
N ASP A 33 -0.12 -1.12 16.85
CA ASP A 33 -0.40 0.00 15.96
C ASP A 33 -0.80 -0.46 14.56
N SER A 34 -0.07 -1.41 13.97
CA SER A 34 -0.40 -1.96 12.64
C SER A 34 -1.75 -2.70 12.64
N CYS A 35 -2.12 -3.35 13.74
CA CYS A 35 -3.42 -3.98 13.91
C CYS A 35 -4.50 -3.00 14.38
N GLY A 36 -4.14 -1.77 14.77
CA GLY A 36 -5.08 -0.79 15.27
C GLY A 36 -5.73 -1.13 16.61
N THR A 37 -5.07 -1.94 17.43
CA THR A 37 -5.59 -2.47 18.69
C THR A 37 -4.66 -2.11 19.84
N LYS A 38 -5.13 -2.21 21.09
CA LYS A 38 -4.27 -2.01 22.24
C LYS A 38 -3.33 -3.22 22.42
N PRO A 39 -2.09 -3.03 22.91
CA PRO A 39 -1.14 -4.12 23.14
C PRO A 39 -1.70 -5.31 23.93
N GLY A 40 -2.49 -5.04 24.98
CA GLY A 40 -3.12 -6.08 25.79
C GLY A 40 -4.19 -6.87 25.03
N ASP A 41 -4.99 -6.21 24.21
CA ASP A 41 -6.00 -6.87 23.37
C ASP A 41 -5.33 -7.66 22.22
N LEU A 42 -4.21 -7.17 21.70
CA LEU A 42 -3.40 -7.87 20.70
C LEU A 42 -2.86 -9.20 21.26
N VAL A 43 -2.19 -9.14 22.43
CA VAL A 43 -1.66 -10.33 23.12
C VAL A 43 -2.77 -11.32 23.42
N ARG A 44 -3.90 -10.83 23.94
CA ARG A 44 -5.07 -11.67 24.23
C ARG A 44 -5.61 -12.35 22.98
N THR A 45 -5.79 -11.59 21.90
CA THR A 45 -6.29 -12.13 20.63
C THR A 45 -5.35 -13.20 20.10
N LYS A 46 -4.04 -12.96 20.15
CA LYS A 46 -3.05 -13.92 19.71
C LYS A 46 -3.02 -15.20 20.54
N ILE A 47 -3.07 -15.07 21.88
CA ILE A 47 -2.99 -16.21 22.81
C ILE A 47 -4.29 -17.04 22.82
N PHE A 48 -5.45 -16.39 22.92
CA PHE A 48 -6.72 -17.08 23.14
C PHE A 48 -7.53 -17.35 21.88
N LYS A 49 -7.26 -16.65 20.77
CA LYS A 49 -7.92 -16.88 19.47
C LYS A 49 -6.98 -17.46 18.40
N GLY A 50 -5.68 -17.57 18.66
CA GLY A 50 -4.68 -18.19 17.77
C GLY A 50 -4.21 -17.34 16.57
N HIS A 51 -5.00 -16.34 16.17
CA HIS A 51 -4.67 -15.45 15.06
C HIS A 51 -4.44 -14.00 15.51
N PHE A 52 -3.75 -13.21 14.67
CA PHE A 52 -3.69 -11.76 14.86
C PHE A 52 -5.05 -11.13 14.51
N PRO A 53 -5.42 -9.98 15.10
CA PRO A 53 -6.49 -9.15 14.53
C PRO A 53 -6.15 -8.85 13.07
N ALA A 54 -7.16 -8.69 12.21
CA ALA A 54 -6.92 -8.24 10.84
C ALA A 54 -6.06 -6.97 10.90
N THR A 55 -4.90 -7.01 10.25
CA THR A 55 -4.04 -5.83 10.13
C THR A 55 -4.91 -4.70 9.62
N ARG A 56 -4.78 -3.48 10.16
CA ARG A 56 -5.36 -2.34 9.46
C ARG A 56 -4.69 -2.35 8.09
N LEU A 57 -5.47 -2.69 7.06
CA LEU A 57 -5.09 -2.35 5.69
C LEU A 57 -4.60 -0.89 5.77
N PRO A 58 -3.45 -0.55 5.18
CA PRO A 58 -3.07 0.84 5.09
C PRO A 58 -4.30 1.59 4.63
N LYS A 59 -4.64 2.71 5.28
CA LYS A 59 -5.70 3.60 4.80
C LYS A 59 -5.22 4.21 3.48
N ILE A 60 -5.10 3.38 2.46
CA ILE A 60 -5.17 3.80 1.08
C ILE A 60 -6.60 4.32 0.99
N ASP A 61 -6.70 5.60 0.70
CA ASP A 61 -7.99 6.28 0.61
C ASP A 61 -8.89 5.52 -0.37
N GLU A 62 -10.20 5.55 -0.11
CA GLU A 62 -11.18 4.98 -1.05
C GLU A 62 -11.00 5.63 -2.44
N ASP A 63 -10.68 6.92 -2.45
CA ASP A 63 -10.32 7.71 -3.63
C ASP A 63 -9.14 7.09 -4.41
N THR A 64 -8.11 6.58 -3.73
CA THR A 64 -6.97 5.94 -4.40
C THR A 64 -7.38 4.63 -5.10
N TYR A 65 -8.30 3.86 -4.50
CA TYR A 65 -8.84 2.65 -5.16
C TYR A 65 -9.73 3.00 -6.35
N VAL A 66 -10.51 4.07 -6.27
CA VAL A 66 -11.32 4.59 -7.37
C VAL A 66 -10.42 5.04 -8.53
N GLU A 67 -9.35 5.78 -8.24
CA GLU A 67 -8.39 6.22 -9.24
C GLU A 67 -7.65 5.04 -9.88
N LEU A 68 -7.22 4.04 -9.10
CA LEU A 68 -6.60 2.83 -9.64
C LEU A 68 -7.56 2.07 -10.57
N LYS A 69 -8.85 1.98 -10.20
CA LYS A 69 -9.89 1.37 -11.04
C LYS A 69 -10.07 2.14 -12.36
N ARG A 70 -10.07 3.47 -12.32
CA ARG A 70 -10.14 4.33 -13.52
C ARG A 70 -8.96 4.09 -14.46
N ILE A 71 -7.74 4.05 -13.91
CA ILE A 71 -6.52 3.74 -14.67
C ILE A 71 -6.64 2.38 -15.35
N GLY A 72 -7.07 1.34 -14.61
CA GLY A 72 -7.24 -0.01 -15.15
C GLY A 72 -8.29 -0.09 -16.27
N VAL A 73 -9.41 0.63 -16.13
CA VAL A 73 -10.44 0.71 -17.18
C VAL A 73 -9.88 1.36 -18.44
N ASN A 74 -9.17 2.49 -18.31
CA ASN A 74 -8.58 3.19 -19.44
C ASN A 74 -7.54 2.32 -20.16
N LEU A 75 -6.68 1.63 -19.41
CA LEU A 75 -5.70 0.70 -19.98
C LEU A 75 -6.39 -0.42 -20.77
N ASN A 76 -7.44 -1.03 -20.20
CA ASN A 76 -8.17 -2.10 -20.87
C ASN A 76 -8.87 -1.61 -22.16
N GLN A 77 -9.37 -0.37 -22.18
CA GLN A 77 -9.89 0.24 -23.39
C GLN A 77 -8.79 0.43 -24.45
N LEU A 78 -7.64 0.98 -24.07
CA LEU A 78 -6.49 1.14 -24.97
C LEU A 78 -6.01 -0.20 -25.54
N THR A 79 -5.90 -1.23 -24.70
CA THR A 79 -5.53 -2.59 -25.14
C THR A 79 -6.56 -3.16 -26.11
N ARG A 80 -7.86 -2.98 -25.85
CA ARG A 80 -8.91 -3.39 -26.79
C ARG A 80 -8.83 -2.63 -28.11
N HIS A 81 -8.58 -1.33 -28.08
CA HIS A 81 -8.40 -0.52 -29.28
C HIS A 81 -7.19 -0.98 -30.10
N ALA A 82 -6.04 -1.18 -29.46
CA ALA A 82 -4.83 -1.70 -30.09
C ALA A 82 -5.06 -3.10 -30.69
N ASN A 83 -5.65 -4.02 -29.93
CA ASN A 83 -5.94 -5.38 -30.38
C ASN A 83 -7.02 -5.43 -31.48
N SER A 84 -7.91 -4.42 -31.55
CA SER A 84 -8.93 -4.33 -32.61
C SER A 84 -8.37 -3.84 -33.95
N GLY A 85 -7.07 -3.53 -34.05
CA GLY A 85 -6.46 -2.97 -35.26
C GLY A 85 -6.91 -1.55 -35.59
N LYS A 86 -7.73 -0.93 -34.73
CA LYS A 86 -8.21 0.46 -34.86
C LYS A 86 -7.20 1.43 -34.27
N PHE A 87 -5.97 1.40 -34.76
CA PHE A 87 -5.07 2.53 -34.51
C PHE A 87 -5.59 3.74 -35.30
N PRO A 88 -5.76 4.92 -34.66
CA PRO A 88 -6.12 6.13 -35.39
C PRO A 88 -5.13 6.36 -36.53
N PHE A 89 -5.63 6.57 -37.75
CA PHE A 89 -4.81 6.81 -38.93
C PHE A 89 -3.81 7.95 -38.64
N GLY A 90 -2.50 7.70 -38.73
CA GLY A 90 -1.45 8.68 -38.48
C GLY A 90 -0.81 8.65 -37.08
N ILE A 91 -1.27 7.77 -36.18
CA ILE A 91 -0.63 7.59 -34.86
C ILE A 91 0.76 6.96 -34.97
N ASP A 92 0.99 6.14 -36.00
CA ASP A 92 2.29 5.58 -36.40
C ASP A 92 3.32 6.68 -36.69
N LYS A 93 2.92 7.72 -37.43
CA LYS A 93 3.79 8.88 -37.71
C LYS A 93 4.10 9.67 -36.44
N THR A 94 3.11 9.84 -35.58
CA THR A 94 3.26 10.57 -34.32
C THR A 94 4.17 9.83 -33.35
N LEU A 95 4.00 8.51 -33.22
CA LEU A 95 4.86 7.63 -32.44
C LEU A 95 6.31 7.64 -32.95
N ALA A 96 6.50 7.61 -34.28
CA ALA A 96 7.84 7.69 -34.87
C ALA A 96 8.54 9.04 -34.59
N VAL A 97 7.78 10.14 -34.50
CA VAL A 97 8.34 11.46 -34.12
C VAL A 97 8.70 11.48 -32.63
N LEU A 98 7.83 10.97 -31.76
CA LEU A 98 8.07 10.93 -30.32
C LEU A 98 9.27 10.05 -29.95
N LEU A 99 9.41 8.88 -30.57
CA LEU A 99 10.57 8.00 -30.37
C LEU A 99 11.89 8.69 -30.74
N ARG A 100 11.92 9.43 -31.85
CA ARG A 100 13.11 10.22 -32.23
C ARG A 100 13.43 11.35 -31.24
N GLN A 101 12.40 11.95 -30.63
CA GLN A 101 12.60 13.00 -29.62
C GLN A 101 13.13 12.41 -28.31
N GLU A 102 12.61 11.25 -27.89
CA GLU A 102 13.08 10.53 -26.71
C GLU A 102 14.55 10.13 -26.86
N GLU A 103 14.95 9.54 -27.99
CA GLU A 103 16.37 9.22 -28.26
C GLU A 103 17.27 10.45 -28.20
N LYS A 104 16.79 11.60 -28.69
CA LYS A 104 17.55 12.86 -28.65
C LYS A 104 17.71 13.36 -27.22
N ILE A 105 16.65 13.30 -26.42
CA ILE A 105 16.68 13.70 -25.00
C ILE A 105 17.60 12.77 -24.22
N LEU A 106 17.49 11.46 -24.40
CA LEU A 106 18.36 10.47 -23.77
C LEU A 106 19.83 10.71 -24.13
N ARG A 107 20.15 11.00 -25.40
CA ARG A 107 21.53 11.34 -25.80
C ARG A 107 22.05 12.64 -25.17
N LEU A 108 21.19 13.63 -24.94
CA LEU A 108 21.58 14.87 -24.28
C LEU A 108 21.83 14.63 -22.79
N LEU A 109 20.92 13.93 -22.10
CA LEU A 109 21.06 13.59 -20.69
C LEU A 109 22.28 12.68 -20.42
N LEU A 110 22.55 11.71 -21.29
CA LEU A 110 23.72 10.83 -21.18
C LEU A 110 25.03 11.51 -21.59
N LYS A 111 24.99 12.61 -22.36
CA LYS A 111 26.17 13.43 -22.64
C LYS A 111 26.49 14.38 -21.49
N ASP A 112 25.48 14.95 -20.84
CA ASP A 112 25.66 15.85 -19.70
C ASP A 112 26.27 15.13 -18.48
N ASP A 113 26.05 13.82 -18.33
CA ASP A 113 26.66 13.00 -17.27
C ASP A 113 28.17 12.74 -17.47
N SER A 114 28.72 13.00 -18.67
CA SER A 114 30.15 12.84 -18.97
C SER A 114 30.99 14.11 -18.73
N GLY A 115 30.37 15.20 -18.27
CA GLY A 115 31.01 16.49 -18.01
C GLY A 115 31.18 16.86 -16.53
N SER A 116 30.82 15.97 -15.60
CA SER A 116 30.84 16.24 -14.15
C SER A 116 31.85 15.38 -13.38
N GLU A 117 33.04 15.12 -13.94
CA GLU A 117 34.18 14.56 -13.20
C GLU A 117 35.42 15.48 -13.13
N ASP A 118 35.40 16.68 -13.73
CA ASP A 118 36.46 17.69 -13.54
C ASP A 118 35.96 18.86 -12.68
N ARG A 119 35.85 18.63 -11.37
CA ARG A 119 35.90 19.68 -10.34
C ARG A 119 36.58 19.18 -9.07
#